data_AF-A0A1H8VSA6-F1
#
_entry.id   AF-A0A1H8VSA6-F1
#
_cell.length_a   1.000
_cell.length_b   1.000
_cell.length_c   1.000
_cell.angle_alpha   90.00
_cell.angle_beta   90.00
_cell.angle_gamma   90.00
#
_symmetry.space_group_name_H-M   'P 1'
#
loop_
_entity.id
_entity.type
_entity.pdbx_description
1 polymer ?
#
loop_
_entity_poly.entity_id
_entity_poly.type
_entity_poly.pdbx_seq_one_letter_code
_entity_poly.pdbx_strand_id
1 'polypeptide(L)'
;MDVIRILTDRGTEYCGKPEHHDYQLYLALNEIEHSKTKANHPQTNGICERFHKTILQEFYQVAFRRKIYHSIEELQHDLDDWMAYYNGARTHQGKMCCGRTPMQTLIDAKEVWDDKITTLNN
;
A
#
# COMPACT_ATOMS: atom_id res chain seq x y z
N MET A 1 -9.57 -12.72 3.09
CA MET A 1 -8.68 -11.82 3.83
C MET A 1 -9.14 -10.43 3.49
N ASP A 2 -9.99 -9.88 4.35
CA ASP A 2 -10.56 -8.56 4.15
C ASP A 2 -9.70 -7.51 4.87
N VAL A 3 -9.81 -6.26 4.43
CA VAL A 3 -9.06 -5.16 5.04
C VAL A 3 -9.77 -4.76 6.33
N ILE A 4 -9.09 -4.95 7.45
CA ILE A 4 -9.68 -4.72 8.79
C ILE A 4 -9.30 -3.35 9.37
N ARG A 5 -8.20 -2.77 8.88
CA ARG A 5 -7.66 -1.50 9.35
C ARG A 5 -6.84 -0.84 8.24
N ILE A 6 -6.99 0.47 8.11
CA ILE A 6 -6.12 1.31 7.27
C ILE A 6 -5.40 2.34 8.13
N LEU A 7 -4.10 2.50 7.86
CA LEU A 7 -3.27 3.56 8.43
C LEU A 7 -3.00 4.62 7.37
N THR A 8 -3.42 5.85 7.61
CA THR A 8 -3.07 7.02 6.77
C THR A 8 -2.33 8.06 7.58
N ASP A 9 -1.78 9.07 6.90
CA ASP A 9 -1.44 10.32 7.57
C ASP A 9 -2.70 11.15 7.88
N ARG A 10 -2.48 12.41 8.27
CA ARG A 10 -3.55 13.36 8.63
C ARG A 10 -3.92 14.29 7.47
N GLY A 11 -3.61 13.91 6.23
CA GLY A 11 -3.99 14.63 5.03
C GLY A 11 -5.50 14.85 4.98
N THR A 12 -5.91 15.98 4.43
CA THR A 12 -7.33 16.38 4.33
C THR A 12 -8.13 15.48 3.41
N GLU A 13 -7.47 14.71 2.55
CA GLU A 13 -8.05 13.69 1.68
C GLU A 13 -8.45 12.41 2.45
N TYR A 14 -7.83 12.15 3.61
CA TYR A 14 -8.14 10.99 4.46
C TYR A 14 -8.90 11.39 5.72
N CYS A 15 -8.80 12.65 6.14
CA CYS A 15 -9.30 13.13 7.42
C CYS A 15 -10.15 14.41 7.25
N GLY A 16 -11.44 14.33 7.60
CA GLY A 16 -12.32 15.49 7.62
C GLY A 16 -13.38 15.41 8.72
N LYS A 17 -14.47 16.17 8.56
CA LYS A 17 -15.62 16.05 9.47
C LYS A 17 -16.33 14.73 9.20
N PRO A 18 -16.56 13.87 10.21
CA PRO A 18 -17.18 12.56 10.03
C PRO A 18 -18.50 12.57 9.27
N GLU A 19 -19.27 13.65 9.44
CA GLU A 19 -20.59 13.85 8.82
C GLU A 19 -20.55 14.06 7.30
N HIS A 20 -19.40 14.45 6.73
CA HIS A 20 -19.28 14.93 5.35
C HIS A 20 -18.01 14.45 4.64
N HIS A 21 -17.33 13.44 5.17
CA HIS A 21 -16.08 12.94 4.61
C HIS A 21 -16.25 11.54 4.02
N ASP A 22 -16.52 11.48 2.72
CA ASP A 22 -16.85 10.25 1.98
C ASP A 22 -15.89 9.09 2.26
N TYR A 23 -14.59 9.37 2.36
CA TYR A 23 -13.60 8.33 2.67
C TYR A 23 -13.81 7.71 4.06
N GLN A 24 -14.05 8.53 5.09
CA GLN A 24 -14.23 8.00 6.45
C GLN A 24 -15.59 7.34 6.62
N LEU A 25 -16.60 7.84 5.91
CA LEU A 25 -17.91 7.19 5.81
C LEU A 25 -17.79 5.82 5.14
N TYR A 26 -17.05 5.72 4.03
CA TYR A 26 -16.79 4.46 3.35
C TYR A 26 -16.12 3.44 4.27
N LEU A 27 -15.08 3.85 5.02
CA LEU A 27 -14.41 2.96 5.98
C LEU A 27 -15.37 2.49 7.06
N ALA A 28 -16.19 3.38 7.62
CA ALA A 28 -17.17 3.04 8.64
C ALA A 28 -18.24 2.06 8.13
N LEU A 29 -18.75 2.25 6.90
CA LEU A 29 -19.75 1.37 6.27
C LEU A 29 -19.20 -0.03 5.98
N ASN A 30 -17.89 -0.16 5.76
CA ASN A 30 -17.22 -1.44 5.52
C ASN A 30 -16.57 -2.02 6.78
N GLU A 31 -16.86 -1.46 7.96
CA GLU A 31 -16.30 -1.88 9.26
C GLU A 31 -14.75 -1.89 9.29
N ILE A 32 -14.13 -0.98 8.52
CA ILE A 32 -12.68 -0.83 8.43
C ILE A 32 -12.21 0.22 9.44
N GLU A 33 -11.34 -0.16 10.36
CA GLU A 33 -10.80 0.77 11.35
C GLU A 33 -9.84 1.78 10.70
N HIS A 34 -10.07 3.08 10.91
CA HIS A 34 -9.18 4.13 10.44
C HIS A 34 -8.19 4.57 11.53
N SER A 35 -6.94 4.15 11.38
CA SER A 35 -5.81 4.62 12.18
C SER A 35 -5.08 5.77 11.48
N LYS A 36 -4.56 6.72 12.27
CA LYS A 36 -3.81 7.88 11.77
C LYS A 36 -2.41 7.89 12.34
N THR A 37 -1.42 8.32 11.56
CA THR A 37 -0.08 8.54 12.09
C THR A 37 -0.11 9.61 13.19
N LYS A 38 0.76 9.44 14.19
CA LYS A 38 1.00 10.49 15.19
C LYS A 38 1.64 11.69 14.49
N ALA A 39 1.29 12.89 14.93
CA ALA A 39 1.94 14.10 14.47
C ALA A 39 3.46 13.98 14.68
N ASN A 40 4.25 14.42 13.69
CA ASN A 40 5.72 14.35 13.71
C ASN A 40 6.31 12.93 13.84
N HIS A 41 5.59 11.89 13.42
CA HIS A 41 6.09 10.50 13.43
C HIS A 41 6.16 9.89 12.01
N PRO A 42 7.08 10.37 11.15
CA PRO A 42 7.16 9.97 9.74
C PRO A 42 7.50 8.49 9.55
N GLN A 43 8.18 7.86 10.53
CA GLN A 43 8.57 6.46 10.48
C GLN A 43 7.39 5.50 10.30
N THR A 44 6.21 5.89 10.78
CA THR A 44 4.98 5.06 10.69
C THR A 44 4.48 4.90 9.25
N ASN A 45 4.82 5.84 8.35
CA ASN A 45 4.48 5.75 6.93
C ASN A 45 5.69 5.32 6.07
N GLY A 46 6.81 4.95 6.70
CA GLY A 46 8.08 4.75 6.01
C GLY A 46 8.09 3.60 5.00
N ILE A 47 7.17 2.63 5.10
CA ILE A 47 7.02 1.56 4.10
C ILE A 47 6.43 2.12 2.81
N CYS A 48 5.36 2.91 2.91
CA CYS A 48 4.72 3.56 1.76
C CYS A 48 5.67 4.54 1.09
N GLU A 49 6.34 5.40 1.89
CA GLU A 49 7.34 6.33 1.37
C GLU A 49 8.51 5.62 0.67
N ARG A 50 8.95 4.46 1.19
CA ARG A 50 9.98 3.66 0.54
C ARG A 50 9.49 3.11 -0.79
N PHE A 51 8.28 2.58 -0.85
CA PHE A 51 7.69 2.10 -2.10
C PHE A 51 7.59 3.23 -3.13
N HIS A 52 7.10 4.42 -2.74
CA HIS A 52 7.03 5.59 -3.63
C HIS A 52 8.40 5.98 -4.21
N LYS A 53 9.47 5.91 -3.41
CA LYS A 53 10.84 6.13 -3.93
C LYS A 53 11.25 5.03 -4.90
N THR A 54 10.95 3.77 -4.59
CA THR A 54 11.28 2.61 -5.43
C THR A 54 10.59 2.69 -6.79
N ILE A 55 9.26 2.89 -6.84
CA ILE A 55 8.52 2.98 -8.11
C ILE A 55 8.97 4.21 -8.93
N LEU A 56 9.25 5.34 -8.28
CA LEU A 56 9.78 6.52 -8.97
C LEU A 56 11.12 6.22 -9.66
N GLN A 57 12.06 5.61 -8.94
CA GLN A 57 13.42 5.36 -9.41
C GLN A 57 13.50 4.20 -10.41
N GLU A 58 12.78 3.11 -10.15
CA GLU A 58 12.88 1.88 -10.94
C GLU A 58 11.92 1.88 -12.14
N PHE A 59 10.75 2.51 -12.02
CA PHE A 59 9.76 2.55 -13.10
C PHE A 59 9.72 3.93 -13.77
N TYR A 60 9.14 4.94 -13.13
CA TYR A 60 8.78 6.20 -13.83
C TYR A 60 9.97 6.91 -14.47
N GLN A 61 11.11 7.04 -13.76
CA GLN A 61 12.31 7.65 -14.33
C GLN A 61 12.92 6.86 -15.49
N VAL A 62 12.73 5.54 -15.52
CA VAL A 62 13.24 4.69 -16.60
C VAL A 62 12.28 4.73 -17.79
N ALA A 63 10.99 4.53 -17.54
CA ALA A 63 9.91 4.59 -18.53
C ALA A 63 9.96 5.89 -19.33
N PHE A 64 9.91 7.04 -18.66
CA PHE A 64 9.88 8.36 -19.33
C PHE A 64 11.19 8.73 -20.04
N ARG A 65 12.30 8.04 -19.76
CA ARG A 65 13.55 8.19 -20.53
C ARG A 65 13.61 7.31 -21.77
N ARG A 66 12.88 6.20 -21.79
CA ARG A 66 12.98 5.16 -22.84
C ARG A 66 11.84 5.21 -23.86
N LYS A 67 10.66 5.68 -23.44
CA LYS A 67 9.44 5.64 -24.24
C LYS A 67 8.71 6.97 -24.11
N ILE A 68 8.24 7.49 -25.24
CA ILE A 68 7.26 8.59 -25.27
C ILE A 68 5.89 7.94 -25.23
N TYR A 69 5.11 8.26 -24.20
CA TYR A 69 3.76 7.75 -24.04
C TYR A 69 2.76 8.69 -24.70
N HIS A 70 1.86 8.15 -25.53
CA HIS A 70 0.84 8.94 -26.21
C HIS A 70 -0.51 8.92 -25.47
N SER A 71 -0.67 8.01 -24.52
CA SER A 71 -1.86 7.93 -23.66
C SER A 71 -1.53 7.41 -22.26
N ILE A 72 -2.46 7.58 -21.33
CA ILE A 72 -2.33 7.07 -19.96
C ILE A 72 -2.40 5.54 -19.97
N GLU A 73 -3.18 4.96 -20.86
CA GLU A 73 -3.37 3.51 -20.99
C GLU A 73 -2.05 2.81 -21.37
N GLU A 74 -1.25 3.42 -22.25
CA GLU A 74 0.08 2.89 -22.59
C GLU A 74 1.02 2.90 -21.38
N LEU A 75 0.96 3.94 -20.54
CA LEU A 75 1.74 4.02 -19.30
C LEU A 75 1.24 3.02 -18.27
N GLN A 76 -0.08 2.85 -18.16
CA GLN A 76 -0.71 1.91 -17.25
C GLN A 76 -0.31 0.47 -17.58
N HIS A 77 -0.27 0.09 -18.86
CA HIS A 77 0.17 -1.25 -19.27
C HIS A 77 1.60 -1.57 -18.81
N ASP A 78 2.54 -0.66 -19.09
CA ASP A 78 3.93 -0.84 -18.67
C ASP A 78 4.06 -0.83 -17.13
N LEU A 79 3.21 -0.06 -16.44
CA LEU A 79 3.16 -0.02 -14.98
C LEU A 79 2.63 -1.34 -14.40
N ASP A 80 1.59 -1.92 -15.00
CA ASP A 80 1.02 -3.20 -14.57
C ASP A 80 2.05 -4.33 -14.69
N ASP A 81 2.81 -4.36 -15.79
CA ASP A 81 3.91 -5.31 -15.98
C ASP A 81 5.00 -5.12 -14.91
N TRP A 82 5.38 -3.87 -14.62
CA TRP A 82 6.34 -3.58 -13.56
C TRP A 82 5.81 -3.99 -12.18
N MET A 83 4.52 -3.78 -11.90
CA MET A 83 3.87 -4.18 -10.66
C MET A 83 3.83 -5.71 -10.50
N ALA A 84 3.57 -6.44 -11.58
CA ALA A 84 3.63 -7.91 -11.58
C ALA A 84 5.04 -8.41 -11.24
N TYR A 85 6.07 -7.81 -11.84
CA TYR A 85 7.46 -8.08 -11.50
C TYR A 85 7.78 -7.74 -10.04
N TYR A 86 7.43 -6.53 -9.59
CA TYR A 86 7.70 -6.05 -8.24
C TYR A 86 7.10 -6.98 -7.18
N ASN A 87 5.84 -7.38 -7.36
CA ASN A 87 5.14 -8.23 -6.40
C ASN A 87 5.54 -9.71 -6.47
N GLY A 88 5.81 -10.22 -7.68
CA GLY A 88 5.97 -11.65 -7.94
C GLY A 88 7.39 -12.16 -8.06
N ALA A 89 8.35 -11.32 -8.50
CA ALA A 89 9.71 -11.75 -8.82
C ALA A 89 10.80 -10.96 -8.08
N ARG A 90 10.55 -9.69 -7.73
CA ARG A 90 11.53 -8.86 -7.03
C ARG A 90 11.65 -9.31 -5.57
N THR A 91 12.82 -9.80 -5.18
CA THR A 91 13.11 -10.16 -3.78
C THR A 91 13.49 -8.94 -2.95
N HIS A 92 12.99 -8.85 -1.72
CA HIS A 92 13.30 -7.74 -0.80
C HIS A 92 14.09 -8.25 0.40
N GLN A 93 15.32 -7.76 0.59
CA GLN A 93 16.17 -8.10 1.74
C GLN A 93 15.81 -7.33 3.03
N GLY A 94 14.73 -6.55 3.02
CA GLY A 94 14.28 -5.81 4.20
C GLY A 94 13.77 -6.73 5.31
N LYS A 95 13.77 -6.23 6.56
CA LYS A 95 13.39 -6.98 7.78
C LYS A 95 12.07 -7.77 7.68
N MET A 96 11.10 -7.29 6.91
CA MET A 96 9.80 -7.97 6.79
C MET A 96 9.80 -9.07 5.72
N CYS A 97 10.48 -8.85 4.60
CA CYS A 97 10.46 -9.78 3.48
C CYS A 97 11.56 -10.85 3.60
N CYS A 98 12.71 -10.56 4.22
CA CYS A 98 13.78 -11.55 4.46
C CYS A 98 14.21 -12.31 3.18
N GLY A 99 14.30 -11.62 2.05
CA GLY A 99 14.66 -12.22 0.75
C GLY A 99 13.46 -12.78 -0.02
N ARG A 100 12.25 -12.80 0.55
CA ARG A 100 11.01 -13.16 -0.16
C ARG A 100 10.52 -12.03 -1.04
N THR A 101 9.61 -12.35 -1.95
CA THR A 101 8.85 -11.35 -2.73
C THR A 101 7.73 -10.74 -1.88
N PRO A 102 7.20 -9.56 -2.25
CA PRO A 102 6.06 -8.98 -1.56
C PRO A 102 4.85 -9.91 -1.51
N MET A 103 4.55 -10.62 -2.61
CA MET A 103 3.43 -11.55 -2.67
C MET A 103 3.62 -12.76 -1.75
N GLN A 104 4.82 -13.33 -1.70
CA GLN A 104 5.14 -14.41 -0.75
C GLN A 104 4.96 -13.93 0.69
N THR A 105 5.49 -12.75 1.02
CA THR A 105 5.37 -12.16 2.35
C THR A 105 3.91 -11.92 2.75
N LEU A 106 3.07 -11.51 1.79
CA LEU A 106 1.64 -11.31 2.00
C LEU A 106 0.90 -12.64 2.25
N ILE A 107 1.21 -13.68 1.47
CA ILE A 107 0.59 -15.00 1.62
C ILE A 107 0.97 -15.61 2.97
N ASP A 108 2.25 -15.54 3.36
CA ASP A 108 2.74 -16.07 4.64
C ASP A 108 2.11 -15.32 5.83
N ALA A 109 1.74 -14.05 5.66
CA ALA A 109 1.11 -13.24 6.69
C ALA A 109 -0.39 -13.56 6.91
N LYS A 110 -0.99 -14.47 6.13
CA LYS A 110 -2.40 -14.85 6.28
C LYS A 110 -2.69 -15.48 7.64
N GLU A 111 -1.80 -16.35 8.13
CA GLU A 111 -1.96 -16.98 9.46
C GLU A 111 -2.00 -15.91 10.56
N VAL A 112 -1.12 -14.91 10.48
CA VAL A 112 -1.10 -13.78 11.42
C VAL A 112 -2.39 -12.94 11.34
N TRP A 113 -2.99 -12.84 10.16
CA TRP A 113 -4.27 -12.17 9.98
C TRP A 113 -5.42 -12.97 10.58
N ASP A 114 -5.46 -14.29 10.35
CA ASP A 114 -6.50 -15.18 10.89
C ASP A 114 -6.49 -15.19 12.43
N ASP A 115 -5.31 -15.26 13.05
CA ASP A 115 -5.14 -15.16 14.51
C ASP A 115 -5.67 -13.83 15.06
N LYS A 116 -5.39 -12.74 14.36
CA LYS A 116 -5.81 -11.40 14.76
C LYS A 116 -7.32 -11.22 14.65
N ILE A 117 -7.94 -11.75 13.59
CA ILE A 117 -9.40 -11.74 13.42
C ILE A 117 -10.08 -12.60 14.49
N THR A 118 -9.55 -13.79 14.75
CA THR A 118 -10.06 -14.68 15.81
C THR A 118 -10.05 -13.99 17.17
N THR A 119 -8.98 -13.24 17.46
CA THR A 119 -8.86 -12.48 18.71
C THR A 119 -9.83 -11.30 18.78
N LEU A 120 -10.13 -10.63 17.65
CA LEU A 120 -11.06 -9.49 17.62
C LEU A 120 -12.53 -9.89 17.73
N ASN A 121 -12.87 -11.11 17.30
CA ASN A 121 -14.23 -11.66 17.30
C ASN A 121 -14.61 -12.38 18.60
N ASN A 122 -13.65 -12.60 19.51
CA ASN A 122 -13.87 -13.16 20.85
C ASN A 122 -14.02 -12.05 21.89
#